data_AF-A0A7V5EYT3-F1
#
_entry.id   AF-A0A7V5EYT3-F1
#
_cell.length_a   1.000
_cell.length_b   1.000
_cell.length_c   1.000
_cell.angle_alpha   90.00
_cell.angle_beta   90.00
_cell.angle_gamma   90.00
#
_symmetry.space_group_name_H-M   'P 1'
#
loop_
_entity.id
_entity.type
_entity.pdbx_description
1 polymer ?
#
loop_
_entity_poly.entity_id
_entity_poly.type
_entity_poly.pdbx_seq_one_letter_code
_entity_poly.pdbx_strand_id
1 'polypeptide(L)'
;MRETTVVAPGWTGDWLNAWLAAIGVTVLCPGATLAWTEEVRPKAVLEIPGAERIAEEIAARLPGVEDLERLVIAEIGHRIPLEEYAEAARRARASGDETLAILTSDLV
;
A
#
# COMPACT_ATOMS: atom_id res chain seq x y z
N MET A 1 26.89 1.87 -9.12
CA MET A 1 25.55 1.29 -9.40
C MET A 1 24.79 2.31 -10.20
N ARG A 2 24.06 1.92 -11.26
CA ARG A 2 23.23 2.85 -12.03
C ARG A 2 21.88 2.99 -11.33
N GLU A 3 21.49 4.22 -11.04
CA GLU A 3 20.16 4.56 -10.52
C GLU A 3 19.20 4.65 -11.72
N THR A 4 18.07 3.96 -11.62
CA THR A 4 17.02 3.99 -12.64
C THR A 4 15.88 4.86 -12.11
N THR A 5 15.64 5.99 -12.76
CA THR A 5 14.55 6.91 -12.44
C THR A 5 13.35 6.61 -13.35
N VAL A 6 12.16 6.40 -12.78
CA VAL A 6 10.93 6.18 -13.56
C VAL A 6 9.87 7.20 -13.16
N VAL A 7 9.34 7.91 -14.16
CA VAL A 7 8.16 8.77 -14.00
C VAL A 7 6.91 7.90 -14.09
N ALA A 8 6.02 7.95 -13.11
CA ALA A 8 4.78 7.17 -13.10
C ALA A 8 3.65 7.95 -13.81
N PRO A 9 3.29 7.63 -15.08
CA PRO A 9 2.34 8.43 -15.85
C PRO A 9 0.89 8.31 -15.34
N GLY A 10 0.56 7.24 -14.62
CA GLY A 10 -0.79 6.99 -14.08
C GLY A 10 -1.06 7.65 -12.72
N TRP A 11 -0.06 8.30 -12.12
CA TRP A 11 -0.19 8.96 -10.82
C TRP A 11 -0.30 10.49 -10.98
N THR A 12 -1.09 10.91 -11.97
CA THR A 12 -1.44 12.31 -12.15
C THR A 12 -2.49 12.72 -11.13
N GLY A 13 -2.16 13.75 -10.36
CA GLY A 13 -2.79 14.06 -9.08
C GLY A 13 -4.32 14.25 -9.10
N ASP A 14 -5.02 13.28 -8.54
CA ASP A 14 -5.41 13.54 -7.15
C ASP A 14 -4.17 13.30 -6.29
N TRP A 15 -3.59 14.38 -5.76
CA TRP A 15 -2.33 14.37 -5.03
C TRP A 15 -2.35 13.36 -3.89
N LEU A 16 -3.52 13.14 -3.26
CA LEU A 16 -3.68 12.17 -2.20
C LEU A 16 -3.49 10.73 -2.70
N ASN A 17 -4.07 10.37 -3.85
CA ASN A 17 -3.95 9.02 -4.40
C ASN A 17 -2.52 8.72 -4.85
N ALA A 18 -1.85 9.69 -5.49
CA ALA A 18 -0.45 9.56 -5.86
C ALA A 18 0.47 9.45 -4.64
N TRP A 19 0.18 10.22 -3.57
CA TRP A 19 0.94 10.18 -2.32
C TRP A 19 0.74 8.87 -1.56
N LEU A 20 -0.50 8.38 -1.44
CA LEU A 20 -0.80 7.10 -0.81
C LEU A 20 -0.17 5.93 -1.58
N ALA A 21 -0.24 5.94 -2.90
CA ALA A 21 0.41 4.93 -3.74
C ALA A 21 1.94 4.96 -3.55
N ALA A 22 2.53 6.15 -3.42
CA ALA A 22 3.96 6.29 -3.16
C ALA A 22 4.36 5.78 -1.76
N ILE A 23 3.55 6.03 -0.72
CA ILE A 23 3.77 5.44 0.62
C ILE A 23 3.70 3.91 0.54
N GLY A 24 2.71 3.37 -0.17
CA GLY A 24 2.62 1.93 -0.39
C GLY A 24 3.90 1.37 -1.00
N VAL A 25 4.47 2.05 -2.00
CA VAL A 25 5.75 1.64 -2.59
C VAL A 25 6.92 1.74 -1.62
N THR A 26 7.01 2.77 -0.79
CA THR A 26 8.12 2.88 0.19
C THR A 26 8.02 1.87 1.32
N VAL A 27 6.80 1.43 1.68
CA VAL A 27 6.57 0.31 2.59
C VAL A 27 6.99 -1.02 1.93
N LEU A 28 6.58 -1.25 0.69
CA LEU A 28 6.89 -2.48 -0.03
C LEU A 28 8.38 -2.60 -0.36
N CYS A 29 9.04 -1.50 -0.75
CA CYS A 29 10.43 -1.47 -1.19
C CYS A 29 11.27 -0.60 -0.24
N PRO A 30 11.79 -1.16 0.88
CA PRO A 30 12.65 -0.42 1.80
C PRO A 30 13.91 0.09 1.07
N GLY A 31 14.00 1.41 0.89
CA GLY A 31 15.06 2.06 0.11
C GLY A 31 14.58 2.75 -1.17
N ALA A 32 13.30 2.63 -1.52
CA ALA A 32 12.70 3.47 -2.55
C ALA A 32 12.68 4.94 -2.10
N THR A 33 13.07 5.84 -3.00
CA THR A 33 12.94 7.29 -2.83
C THR A 33 11.82 7.83 -3.71
N LEU A 34 11.15 8.87 -3.21
CA LEU A 34 10.06 9.56 -3.91
C LEU A 34 10.47 11.01 -4.18
N ALA A 35 10.28 11.44 -5.41
CA ALA A 35 10.36 12.83 -5.84
C ALA A 35 9.12 13.20 -6.67
N TRP A 36 9.03 14.47 -7.07
CA TRP A 36 7.94 15.00 -7.88
C TRP A 36 8.50 15.78 -9.06
N THR A 37 7.84 15.70 -10.23
CA THR A 37 8.15 16.58 -11.37
C THR A 37 7.71 18.02 -11.09
N GLU A 38 8.32 19.00 -11.77
CA GLU A 38 7.98 20.43 -11.64
C GLU A 38 6.82 20.89 -12.54
N GLU A 39 6.06 19.94 -13.09
CA GLU A 39 4.96 20.22 -14.01
C GLU A 39 3.75 20.83 -13.27
N VAL A 40 2.89 21.59 -13.97
CA VAL A 40 1.65 22.18 -13.40
C VAL A 40 0.78 21.13 -12.69
N ARG A 41 0.82 19.89 -13.18
CA ARG A 41 0.31 18.71 -12.49
C ARG A 41 1.50 17.80 -12.19
N PRO A 42 2.06 17.88 -10.97
CA PRO A 42 3.24 17.10 -10.63
C PRO A 42 2.94 15.61 -10.72
N LYS A 43 3.91 14.85 -11.21
CA LYS A 43 3.89 13.39 -11.28
C LYS A 43 4.88 12.83 -10.28
N ALA A 44 4.54 11.70 -9.69
CA ALA A 44 5.47 10.98 -8.84
C ALA A 44 6.63 10.42 -9.67
N VAL A 45 7.83 10.58 -9.12
CA VAL A 45 9.07 9.99 -9.62
C VAL A 45 9.58 9.06 -8.54
N LEU A 46 9.75 7.79 -8.89
CA LEU A 46 10.25 6.77 -7.98
C LEU A 46 11.64 6.32 -8.41
N GLU A 47 12.52 6.15 -7.43
CA GLU A 47 13.84 5.56 -7.64
C GLU A 47 14.03 4.43 -6.64
N ILE A 48 14.50 3.28 -7.13
CA ILE A 48 14.80 2.11 -6.31
C ILE A 48 16.23 1.70 -6.64
N PRO A 49 17.17 1.79 -5.67
CA PRO A 49 18.57 1.47 -5.93
C PRO A 49 18.75 0.05 -6.47
N GLY A 50 19.43 -0.06 -7.62
CA GLY A 50 19.73 -1.36 -8.25
C GLY A 50 18.56 -1.99 -9.02
N ALA A 51 17.38 -1.36 -9.07
CA ALA A 51 16.28 -1.85 -9.88
C ALA A 51 16.49 -1.48 -11.36
N GLU A 52 16.52 -2.48 -12.25
CA GLU A 52 16.47 -2.25 -13.70
C GLU A 52 15.04 -1.93 -14.18
N ARG A 53 14.03 -2.53 -13.52
CA ARG A 53 12.61 -2.39 -13.85
C ARG A 53 11.76 -2.25 -12.59
N ILE A 54 11.55 -1.01 -12.15
CA ILE A 54 10.81 -0.67 -10.91
C ILE A 54 9.42 -1.33 -10.83
N ALA A 55 8.69 -1.39 -11.94
CA ALA A 55 7.37 -2.02 -11.95
C ALA A 55 7.41 -3.52 -11.61
N GLU A 56 8.43 -4.23 -12.07
CA GLU A 56 8.62 -5.66 -11.76
C GLU A 56 9.06 -5.85 -10.31
N GLU A 57 9.93 -4.96 -9.83
CA GLU A 57 10.43 -4.94 -8.46
C GLU A 57 9.30 -4.72 -7.43
N ILE A 58 8.36 -3.82 -7.74
CA ILE A 58 7.16 -3.59 -6.93
C ILE A 58 6.23 -4.81 -7.03
N ALA A 59 5.96 -5.30 -8.25
CA ALA A 59 5.06 -6.43 -8.45
C ALA A 59 5.52 -7.69 -7.71
N ALA A 60 6.83 -7.94 -7.66
CA ALA A 60 7.42 -9.07 -6.95
C ALA A 60 7.26 -9.00 -5.41
N ARG A 61 6.92 -7.83 -4.86
CA ARG A 61 6.71 -7.61 -3.42
C ARG A 61 5.27 -7.44 -3.02
N LEU A 62 4.36 -7.30 -3.99
CA LEU A 62 2.94 -7.29 -3.69
C LEU A 62 2.55 -8.62 -3.04
N PRO A 63 1.70 -8.60 -2.00
CA PRO A 63 1.21 -9.82 -1.37
C PRO A 63 0.51 -10.70 -2.41
N GLY A 64 0.74 -12.01 -2.33
CA GLY A 64 0.04 -12.98 -3.16
C GLY A 64 -1.40 -13.18 -2.70
N VAL A 65 -2.20 -13.90 -3.49
CA VAL A 65 -3.60 -14.22 -3.13
C VAL A 65 -3.67 -14.94 -1.77
N GLU A 66 -2.78 -15.89 -1.53
CA GLU A 66 -2.71 -16.62 -0.26
C GLU A 66 -2.36 -15.73 0.93
N ASP A 67 -1.57 -14.68 0.74
CA ASP A 67 -1.25 -13.72 1.80
C ASP A 67 -2.46 -12.84 2.10
N LEU A 68 -3.21 -12.45 1.06
CA LEU A 68 -4.42 -11.65 1.19
C LEU A 68 -5.56 -12.43 1.88
N GLU A 69 -5.69 -13.73 1.60
CA GLU A 69 -6.68 -14.60 2.24
C GLU A 69 -6.42 -14.82 3.74
N ARG A 70 -5.18 -14.59 4.22
CA ARG A 70 -4.81 -14.70 5.64
C ARG A 70 -5.09 -13.43 6.44
N LEU A 71 -5.45 -12.33 5.77
CA LEU A 71 -5.77 -11.07 6.44
C LEU A 71 -7.09 -11.21 7.19
N VAL A 72 -7.15 -10.65 8.40
CA VAL A 72 -8.33 -10.69 9.26
C VAL A 72 -9.56 -10.09 8.55
N ILE A 73 -9.36 -9.10 7.68
CA ILE A 73 -10.44 -8.50 6.89
C ILE A 73 -11.08 -9.46 5.88
N ALA A 74 -10.38 -10.49 5.43
CA ALA A 74 -10.90 -11.45 4.45
C ALA A 74 -12.00 -12.35 5.04
N GLU A 75 -12.03 -12.51 6.36
CA GLU A 75 -12.96 -13.41 7.06
C GLU A 75 -14.24 -12.71 7.57
N ILE A 76 -14.29 -11.38 7.51
CA ILE A 76 -15.31 -10.57 8.17
C ILE A 76 -16.16 -9.80 7.15
N GLY A 77 -17.47 -9.74 7.41
CA GLY A 77 -18.39 -8.98 6.57
C GLY A 77 -18.26 -7.46 6.75
N HIS A 78 -18.86 -6.69 5.84
CA HIS A 78 -18.88 -5.21 5.89
C HIS A 78 -19.67 -4.63 7.08
N ARG A 79 -20.50 -5.45 7.75
CA ARG A 79 -21.23 -5.07 8.97
C ARG A 79 -21.19 -6.24 9.92
N ILE A 80 -20.48 -6.07 11.02
CA ILE A 80 -20.33 -7.11 12.04
C ILE A 80 -20.77 -6.58 13.41
N PRO A 81 -21.31 -7.44 14.29
CA PRO A 81 -21.55 -7.08 15.67
C PRO A 81 -20.26 -6.64 16.37
N LEU A 82 -20.40 -5.77 17.39
CA LEU A 82 -19.26 -5.25 18.16
C LEU A 82 -18.38 -6.34 18.77
N GLU A 83 -18.98 -7.46 19.17
CA GLU A 83 -18.29 -8.61 19.76
C GLU A 83 -17.37 -9.32 18.75
N GLU A 84 -17.85 -9.47 17.51
CA GLU A 84 -17.09 -10.03 16.39
C GLU A 84 -15.96 -9.09 15.98
N TYR A 85 -16.22 -7.77 15.95
CA TYR A 85 -15.19 -6.75 15.75
C TYR A 85 -14.10 -6.81 16.83
N ALA A 86 -14.49 -6.97 18.10
CA ALA A 86 -13.54 -7.05 19.21
C ALA A 86 -12.63 -8.30 19.11
N GLU A 87 -13.16 -9.43 18.67
CA GLU A 87 -12.37 -10.64 18.40
C GLU A 87 -11.42 -10.44 17.21
N ALA A 88 -11.91 -9.90 16.10
CA ALA A 88 -11.10 -9.56 14.93
C ALA A 88 -9.97 -8.58 15.31
N ALA A 89 -10.26 -7.55 16.11
CA ALA A 89 -9.28 -6.59 16.62
C ALA A 89 -8.19 -7.25 17.48
N ARG A 90 -8.54 -8.28 18.24
CA ARG A 90 -7.55 -9.06 19.00
C ARG A 90 -6.63 -9.84 18.07
N ARG A 91 -7.18 -10.54 17.07
CA ARG A 91 -6.39 -11.29 16.08
C ARG A 91 -5.45 -10.37 15.31
N ALA A 92 -5.98 -9.27 14.81
CA ALA A 92 -5.26 -8.25 14.05
C ALA A 92 -4.04 -7.70 14.82
N ARG A 93 -4.23 -7.33 16.09
CA ARG A 93 -3.12 -6.86 16.94
C ARG A 93 -2.07 -7.94 17.21
N ALA A 94 -2.49 -9.19 17.36
CA ALA A 94 -1.57 -10.30 17.64
C ALA A 94 -0.70 -10.66 16.42
N SER A 95 -1.24 -10.52 15.21
CA SER A 95 -0.51 -10.77 13.96
C SER A 95 0.19 -9.53 13.38
N GLY A 96 -0.05 -8.34 13.94
CA GLY A 96 0.40 -7.08 13.34
C GLY A 96 -0.34 -6.73 12.05
N ASP A 97 -1.54 -7.29 11.86
CA ASP A 97 -2.39 -7.04 10.70
C ASP A 97 -3.18 -5.73 10.90
N GLU A 98 -2.85 -4.72 10.11
CA GLU A 98 -3.49 -3.39 10.17
C GLU A 98 -4.77 -3.28 9.32
N THR A 99 -5.15 -4.33 8.59
CA THR A 99 -6.25 -4.28 7.61
C THR A 99 -7.61 -4.02 8.25
N LEU A 100 -7.77 -4.35 9.54
CA LEU A 100 -8.99 -4.06 10.28
C LEU A 100 -9.26 -2.55 10.40
N ALA A 101 -8.25 -1.69 10.24
CA ALA A 101 -8.43 -0.23 10.21
C ALA A 101 -9.38 0.20 9.08
N ILE A 102 -9.48 -0.57 8.00
CA ILE A 102 -10.39 -0.29 6.87
C ILE A 102 -11.87 -0.33 7.30
N LEU A 103 -12.21 -1.09 8.36
CA LEU A 103 -13.59 -1.22 8.84
C LEU A 103 -13.99 -0.18 9.90
N THR A 104 -13.08 0.71 10.31
CA THR A 104 -13.37 1.67 11.40
C THR A 104 -14.44 2.72 11.04
N SER A 105 -14.74 2.90 9.74
CA SER A 105 -15.88 3.73 9.29
C SER A 105 -17.23 3.02 9.33
N ASP A 106 -17.25 1.70 9.49
CA ASP A 106 -18.44 0.87 9.31
C ASP A 106 -19.05 0.38 10.63
N LEU A 107 -18.56 0.89 11.78
CA LEU A 107 -19.16 0.66 13.09
C LEU A 107 -20.50 1.39 13.17
N VAL A 108 -21.60 0.62 13.11
CA VAL A 108 -22.99 1.09 13.27
C VAL A 108 -23.44 0.91 14.72
#